data_AF-A0A7C7L8D4-F1
#
_entry.id   AF-A0A7C7L8D4-F1
#
_cell.length_a   1.000
_cell.length_b   1.000
_cell.length_c   1.000
_cell.angle_alpha   90.00
_cell.angle_beta   90.00
_cell.angle_gamma   90.00
#
_symmetry.space_group_name_H-M   'P 1'
#
loop_
_entity.id
_entity.type
_entity.pdbx_description
1 polymer ?
#
loop_
_entity_poly.entity_id
_entity_poly.type
_entity_poly.pdbx_seq_one_letter_code
_entity_poly.pdbx_strand_id
1 'polypeptide(L)'
;MHLIVWAGCTKPYNASVPVTLGLDSLGSSGRLSNQRVGLVCNPASLDRHFQHAAKVVVNSGAKLSALFGPQHGFASDRQDNMVETPHGHDEHTLVPV
;
A
#
# COMPACT_ATOMS: atom_id res chain seq x y z
N MET A 1 50.01 -13.24 -4.73
CA MET A 1 48.81 -13.07 -3.89
C MET A 1 48.86 -11.66 -3.29
N HIS A 2 47.98 -10.76 -3.69
CA HIS A 2 47.80 -9.47 -3.00
C HIS A 2 46.33 -9.35 -2.61
N LEU A 3 46.09 -9.33 -1.30
CA LEU A 3 44.77 -9.11 -0.71
C LEU A 3 44.57 -7.60 -0.59
N ILE A 4 43.58 -7.04 -1.28
CA ILE A 4 43.15 -5.65 -1.08
C ILE A 4 42.16 -5.65 0.08
N VAL A 5 42.52 -4.98 1.17
CA VAL A 5 41.65 -4.77 2.33
C VAL A 5 40.85 -3.48 2.10
N TRP A 6 39.52 -3.59 2.07
CA TRP A 6 38.62 -2.44 1.98
C TRP A 6 38.45 -1.83 3.38
N ALA A 7 39.03 -0.66 3.62
CA ALA A 7 38.76 0.10 4.83
C ALA A 7 37.32 0.67 4.73
N GLY A 8 36.40 0.12 5.52
CA GLY A 8 34.99 0.49 5.50
C GLY A 8 34.77 1.99 5.75
N CYS A 9 34.13 2.66 4.80
CA CYS A 9 33.64 4.02 4.97
C CYS A 9 32.44 4.00 5.93
N THR A 10 32.56 4.66 7.09
CA THR A 10 31.52 4.71 8.14
C THR A 10 30.48 5.81 7.93
N LYS A 11 30.59 6.58 6.84
CA LYS A 11 29.62 7.64 6.54
C LYS A 11 28.52 7.08 5.64
N PRO A 12 27.24 7.14 6.05
CA PRO A 12 26.16 6.74 5.15
C PRO A 12 26.18 7.65 3.92
N TYR A 13 26.05 7.04 2.73
CA TYR A 13 26.05 7.76 1.45
C TYR A 13 24.98 8.86 1.40
N ASN A 14 23.87 8.69 2.12
CA ASN A 14 22.79 9.66 2.28
C ASN A 14 22.42 9.83 3.76
N ALA A 15 22.12 11.06 4.17
CA ALA A 15 21.48 11.32 5.46
C ALA A 15 20.07 10.73 5.48
N SER A 16 19.65 10.15 6.61
CA SER A 16 18.26 9.70 6.75
C SER A 16 17.34 10.91 6.86
N VAL A 17 16.44 11.07 5.90
CA VAL A 17 15.37 12.06 5.96
C VAL A 17 14.09 11.34 6.35
N PRO A 18 13.43 11.69 7.46
CA PRO A 18 12.15 11.07 7.81
C PRO A 18 11.09 11.46 6.76
N VAL A 19 10.33 10.47 6.30
CA VAL A 19 9.25 10.66 5.33
C VAL A 19 7.93 10.26 5.97
N THR A 20 6.90 11.09 5.78
CA THR A 20 5.51 10.73 6.09
C THR A 20 4.84 10.24 4.83
N LEU A 21 4.22 9.06 4.87
CA LEU A 21 3.52 8.52 3.70
C LEU A 21 2.26 9.34 3.43
N GLY A 22 1.86 9.42 2.15
CA GLY A 22 0.62 10.08 1.76
C GLY A 22 -0.61 9.48 2.45
N LEU A 23 -0.60 8.17 2.69
CA LEU A 23 -1.69 7.46 3.38
C LEU A 23 -1.85 7.90 4.84
N ASP A 24 -0.74 8.12 5.58
CA ASP A 24 -0.77 8.64 6.95
C ASP A 24 -1.39 10.04 7.02
N SER A 25 -0.96 10.92 6.09
CA SER A 25 -1.47 12.28 5.99
C SER A 25 -2.95 12.30 5.61
N LEU A 26 -3.33 11.52 4.60
CA LEU A 26 -4.71 11.46 4.12
C LEU A 26 -5.66 10.87 5.17
N GLY A 27 -5.28 9.78 5.84
CA GLY A 27 -6.11 9.10 6.84
C GLY A 27 -6.44 9.99 8.04
N SER A 28 -5.54 10.91 8.41
CA SER A 28 -5.75 11.86 9.52
C SER A 28 -6.39 13.20 9.09
N SER A 29 -6.49 13.47 7.79
CA SER A 29 -6.91 14.79 7.27
C SER A 29 -8.41 15.09 7.38
N GLY A 30 -9.26 14.09 7.65
CA GLY A 30 -10.72 14.22 7.62
C GLY A 30 -11.34 14.33 6.22
N ARG A 31 -10.52 14.47 5.16
CA ARG A 31 -10.97 14.68 3.77
C ARG A 31 -11.76 13.53 3.17
N LEU A 32 -11.70 12.35 3.78
CA LEU A 32 -12.39 11.14 3.34
C LEU A 32 -13.74 10.92 4.05
N SER A 33 -14.02 11.67 5.12
CA SER A 33 -15.25 11.48 5.90
C SER A 33 -16.49 11.71 5.06
N ASN A 34 -17.46 10.79 5.15
CA ASN A 34 -18.71 10.78 4.38
C ASN A 34 -18.55 10.69 2.84
N GLN A 35 -17.33 10.45 2.34
CA GLN A 35 -17.09 10.26 0.91
C GLN A 35 -17.33 8.81 0.50
N ARG A 36 -17.79 8.61 -0.74
CA ARG A 36 -17.76 7.30 -1.41
C ARG A 36 -16.42 7.14 -2.12
N VAL A 37 -15.69 6.08 -1.79
CA VAL A 37 -14.32 5.87 -2.27
C VAL A 37 -14.23 4.55 -3.03
N GLY A 38 -13.74 4.61 -4.26
CA GLY A 38 -13.14 3.46 -4.94
C GLY A 38 -11.63 3.52 -4.72
N LEU A 39 -11.02 2.41 -4.29
CA LEU A 39 -9.62 2.39 -3.87
C LEU A 39 -8.78 1.48 -4.77
N VAL A 40 -7.80 2.07 -5.46
CA VAL A 40 -6.75 1.32 -6.16
C VAL A 40 -5.62 1.05 -5.18
N CYS A 41 -5.32 -0.23 -4.90
CA CYS A 41 -4.27 -0.60 -3.95
C CYS A 41 -3.77 -2.04 -4.15
N ASN A 42 -2.64 -2.34 -3.53
CA ASN A 42 -1.99 -3.64 -3.51
C ASN A 42 -1.55 -3.99 -2.06
N PRO A 43 -1.05 -5.20 -1.78
CA PRO A 43 -0.66 -5.59 -0.42
C PRO A 43 0.39 -4.68 0.25
N ALA A 44 1.19 -3.95 -0.54
CA ALA A 44 2.19 -3.00 -0.03
C ALA A 44 1.59 -1.64 0.35
N SER A 45 0.29 -1.42 0.13
CA SER A 45 -0.42 -0.18 0.45
C SER A 45 -0.72 -0.10 1.94
N LEU A 46 0.31 0.14 2.75
CA LEU A 46 0.29 0.12 4.21
C LEU A 46 0.59 1.51 4.80
N ASP A 47 -0.01 1.83 5.94
CA ASP A 47 0.39 2.99 6.75
C ASP A 47 1.58 2.65 7.66
N ARG A 48 2.05 3.63 8.45
CA ARG A 48 3.17 3.44 9.38
C ARG A 48 2.93 2.38 10.48
N HIS A 49 1.68 1.98 10.69
CA HIS A 49 1.27 0.95 11.66
C HIS A 49 0.99 -0.40 10.98
N PHE A 50 1.42 -0.56 9.74
CA PHE A 50 1.17 -1.74 8.91
C PHE A 50 -0.33 -2.05 8.76
N GLN A 51 -1.19 -1.01 8.79
CA GLN A 51 -2.60 -1.15 8.43
C GLN A 51 -2.79 -0.95 6.92
N HIS A 52 -3.53 -1.86 6.31
CA HIS A 52 -3.85 -1.77 4.88
C HIS A 52 -4.71 -0.53 4.58
N ALA A 53 -4.47 0.10 3.42
CA ALA A 53 -5.14 1.32 2.99
C ALA A 53 -6.67 1.23 3.03
N ALA A 54 -7.25 0.07 2.71
CA ALA A 54 -8.70 -0.16 2.81
C ALA A 54 -9.22 0.06 4.24
N LYS A 55 -8.47 -0.42 5.25
CA LYS A 55 -8.79 -0.21 6.68
C LYS A 55 -8.70 1.27 7.05
N VAL A 56 -7.64 1.95 6.60
CA VAL A 56 -7.44 3.38 6.84
C VAL A 56 -8.61 4.20 6.26
N VAL A 57 -9.04 3.90 5.04
CA VAL A 57 -10.19 4.55 4.38
C VAL A 57 -11.48 4.32 5.17
N VAL A 58 -11.79 3.09 5.58
CA VAL A 58 -12.97 2.80 6.40
C VAL A 58 -12.92 3.54 7.74
N ASN A 59 -11.78 3.51 8.43
CA ASN A 59 -11.59 4.17 9.72
C ASN A 59 -11.68 5.70 9.63
N SER A 60 -11.41 6.30 8.47
CA SER A 60 -11.57 7.73 8.24
C SER A 60 -13.03 8.19 8.11
N GLY A 61 -14.00 7.26 8.21
CA GLY A 61 -15.44 7.53 8.07
C GLY A 61 -15.91 7.58 6.62
N ALA A 62 -15.12 7.04 5.68
CA ALA A 62 -15.51 6.93 4.29
C ALA A 62 -16.34 5.66 4.04
N LYS A 63 -17.20 5.71 3.02
CA LYS A 63 -17.83 4.52 2.45
C LYS A 63 -16.95 3.94 1.35
N LEU A 64 -16.13 2.95 1.69
CA LEU A 64 -15.44 2.14 0.70
C LEU A 64 -16.48 1.42 -0.17
N SER A 65 -16.42 1.62 -1.49
CA SER A 65 -17.46 1.18 -2.43
C SER A 65 -16.96 0.16 -3.45
N ALA A 66 -15.65 0.13 -3.70
CA ALA A 66 -15.00 -0.84 -4.58
C ALA A 66 -13.49 -0.85 -4.29
N LEU A 67 -12.86 -1.99 -4.55
CA LEU A 67 -11.41 -2.18 -4.55
C LEU A 67 -10.95 -2.46 -5.98
N PHE A 68 -9.75 -2.02 -6.31
CA PHE A 68 -9.13 -2.26 -7.61
C PHE A 68 -7.68 -2.69 -7.38
N GLY A 69 -7.33 -3.90 -7.80
CA GLY A 69 -5.96 -4.38 -7.81
C GLY A 69 -5.22 -3.91 -9.06
N PRO A 70 -3.92 -3.57 -8.97
CA PRO A 70 -3.07 -3.44 -10.16
C PRO A 70 -2.82 -4.83 -10.81
N GLN A 71 -1.94 -4.91 -11.81
CA GLN A 71 -1.56 -6.18 -12.42
C GLN A 71 -1.14 -7.18 -11.32
N HIS A 72 -1.67 -8.41 -11.38
CA HIS A 72 -1.64 -9.49 -10.36
C HIS A 72 -2.78 -9.50 -9.32
N GLY A 73 -3.74 -8.58 -9.42
CA GLY A 73 -4.95 -8.59 -8.59
C GLY A 73 -4.72 -8.07 -7.18
N PHE A 74 -5.81 -7.74 -6.49
CA PHE A 74 -5.81 -7.08 -5.18
C PHE A 74 -5.08 -7.90 -4.10
N ALA A 75 -5.31 -9.23 -4.07
CA ALA A 75 -4.67 -10.14 -3.14
C ALA A 75 -3.25 -10.58 -3.58
N SER A 76 -2.84 -10.25 -4.81
CA SER A 76 -1.56 -10.70 -5.40
C SER A 76 -1.36 -12.23 -5.39
N ASP A 77 -2.46 -12.98 -5.49
CA ASP A 77 -2.50 -14.45 -5.50
C ASP A 77 -2.12 -15.05 -6.86
N ARG A 78 -2.09 -14.24 -7.92
CA ARG A 78 -1.79 -14.66 -9.29
C ARG A 78 -0.45 -14.09 -9.74
N GLN A 79 0.59 -14.93 -9.76
CA GLN A 79 1.82 -14.62 -10.48
C GLN A 79 1.88 -15.42 -11.80
N ASP A 80 2.44 -14.76 -12.80
CA ASP A 80 2.74 -15.21 -14.17
C ASP A 80 1.64 -15.12 -15.24
N ASN A 81 2.06 -14.52 -16.38
CA ASN A 81 1.44 -14.50 -17.72
C ASN A 81 0.43 -13.41 -18.14
N MET A 82 0.36 -12.25 -17.47
CA MET A 82 -0.46 -11.11 -17.97
C MET A 82 -1.94 -11.48 -18.17
N VAL A 83 -2.44 -12.43 -17.38
CA VAL A 83 -3.85 -12.82 -17.36
C VAL A 83 -4.59 -11.93 -16.36
N GLU A 84 -5.68 -11.33 -16.82
CA GLU A 84 -6.58 -10.54 -15.96
C GLU A 84 -7.18 -11.40 -14.84
N THR A 85 -7.23 -10.87 -13.63
CA THR A 85 -7.90 -11.53 -12.51
C THR A 85 -9.42 -11.37 -12.63
N PRO A 86 -10.22 -12.43 -12.42
CA PRO A 86 -11.68 -12.31 -12.41
C PRO A 86 -12.17 -11.32 -11.35
N HIS A 87 -13.31 -10.67 -11.60
CA HIS A 87 -14.01 -9.89 -10.58
C HIS A 87 -14.44 -10.76 -9.39
N GLY A 88 -14.47 -10.19 -8.20
CA GLY A 88 -14.84 -10.87 -6.97
C GLY A 88 -15.43 -9.93 -5.91
N HIS A 89 -15.45 -10.41 -4.67
CA HIS A 89 -15.73 -9.59 -3.50
C HIS A 89 -14.60 -9.81 -2.49
N ASP A 90 -14.12 -8.72 -1.89
CA ASP A 90 -13.16 -8.81 -0.80
C ASP A 90 -13.80 -9.41 0.45
N GLU A 91 -13.16 -10.40 1.08
CA GLU A 91 -13.75 -11.15 2.21
C GLU A 91 -13.91 -10.29 3.47
N HIS A 92 -13.09 -9.25 3.64
CA HIS A 92 -13.09 -8.42 4.83
C HIS A 92 -14.07 -7.26 4.76
N THR A 93 -14.18 -6.63 3.59
CA THR A 93 -14.98 -5.42 3.37
C THR A 93 -16.26 -5.69 2.59
N LEU A 94 -16.38 -6.87 1.96
CA LEU A 94 -17.51 -7.31 1.14
C LEU A 94 -17.84 -6.36 -0.02
N VAL A 95 -16.90 -5.51 -0.41
CA VAL A 95 -17.04 -4.65 -1.59
C VAL A 95 -16.56 -5.41 -2.84
N PRO A 96 -17.04 -5.03 -4.03
CA PRO A 96 -16.52 -5.56 -5.29
C PRO A 96 -15.01 -5.31 -5.41
N VAL A 97 -14.29 -6.31 -5.91
CA VAL A 97 -12.85 -6.24 -6.24
C VAL A 97 -12.60 -6.70 -7.67
#